data_AF-A0A316W8S3-F1
#
_entry.id   AF-A0A316W8S3-F1
#
_cell.length_a   1.000
_cell.length_b   1.000
_cell.length_c   1.000
_cell.angle_alpha   90.00
_cell.angle_beta   90.00
_cell.angle_gamma   90.00
#
_symmetry.space_group_name_H-M   'P 1'
#
loop_
_entity.id
_entity.type
_entity.pdbx_description
1 polymer ?
#
loop_
_entity_poly.entity_id
_entity_poly.type
_entity_poly.pdbx_seq_one_letter_code
_entity_poly.pdbx_strand_id
1 'polypeptide(L)'
;MTSNPNHHAEEASKLEKLLQGRSDVKELQEKGILKNSTAAPALQAAQAELIKHQLEDRLEGKLERRPDRAELERLGILKDDAEDASVTQAKKEELEKQLKADGILK
;
A
#
# COMPACT_ATOMS: atom_id res chain seq x y z
N MET A 1 -41.45 -33.47 2.72
CA MET A 1 -40.45 -32.39 2.90
C MET A 1 -41.16 -31.19 3.48
N THR A 2 -41.50 -31.24 4.76
CA THR A 2 -42.22 -30.16 5.45
C THR A 2 -41.25 -29.53 6.43
N SER A 3 -40.77 -28.34 6.11
CA SER A 3 -39.98 -27.53 7.02
C SER A 3 -40.82 -27.30 8.28
N ASN A 4 -40.29 -27.70 9.44
CA ASN A 4 -40.92 -27.47 10.73
C ASN A 4 -41.05 -25.94 10.94
N PRO A 5 -42.25 -25.38 11.18
CA PRO A 5 -42.48 -23.94 11.25
C PRO A 5 -41.64 -23.21 12.31
N ASN A 6 -41.09 -23.93 13.30
CA ASN A 6 -40.23 -23.36 14.33
C ASN A 6 -38.78 -23.08 13.85
N HIS A 7 -38.35 -23.65 12.71
CA HIS A 7 -37.02 -23.37 12.16
C HIS A 7 -36.85 -21.91 11.71
N HIS A 8 -37.93 -21.28 11.24
CA HIS A 8 -37.88 -19.90 10.80
C HIS A 8 -37.65 -18.91 11.95
N ALA A 9 -38.15 -19.23 13.15
CA ALA A 9 -37.93 -18.43 14.35
C ALA A 9 -36.46 -18.51 14.82
N GLU A 10 -35.88 -19.71 14.80
CA GLU A 10 -34.47 -19.95 15.09
C GLU A 10 -33.55 -19.28 14.04
N GLU A 11 -33.89 -19.38 12.75
CA GLU A 11 -33.16 -18.72 11.66
C GLU A 11 -33.20 -17.19 11.77
N ALA A 12 -34.35 -16.62 12.13
CA ALA A 12 -34.49 -15.18 12.36
C ALA A 12 -33.62 -14.71 13.53
N SER A 13 -33.63 -15.43 14.65
CA SER A 13 -32.79 -15.14 15.81
C SER A 13 -31.29 -15.24 15.48
N LYS A 14 -30.91 -16.22 14.67
CA LYS A 14 -29.53 -16.38 14.19
C LYS A 14 -29.10 -15.25 13.25
N LEU A 15 -29.97 -14.85 12.32
CA LEU A 15 -29.70 -13.75 11.40
C LEU A 15 -29.54 -12.42 12.13
N GLU A 16 -30.38 -12.13 13.12
CA GLU A 16 -30.30 -10.92 13.93
C GLU A 16 -28.94 -10.79 14.63
N LYS A 17 -28.44 -11.88 15.25
CA LYS A 17 -27.11 -11.90 15.87
C LYS A 17 -25.99 -11.61 14.87
N LEU A 18 -26.09 -12.12 13.64
CA LEU A 18 -25.09 -11.87 12.58
C LEU A 18 -25.15 -10.42 12.07
N LEU A 19 -26.34 -9.82 12.02
CA LEU A 19 -26.51 -8.42 11.61
C LEU A 19 -25.96 -7.44 12.66
N GLN A 20 -26.03 -7.77 13.94
CA GLN A 20 -25.42 -6.98 15.01
C GLN A 20 -23.89 -6.89 14.89
N GLY A 21 -23.25 -7.95 14.40
CA GLY A 21 -21.79 -8.00 14.17
C GLY A 21 -21.36 -7.54 12.77
N ARG A 22 -22.24 -6.93 11.98
CA ARG A 22 -21.93 -6.51 10.62
C ARG A 22 -20.95 -5.34 10.64
N SER A 23 -19.79 -5.51 9.99
CA SER A 23 -18.82 -4.44 9.75
C SER A 23 -19.41 -3.27 8.98
N ASP A 24 -18.95 -2.07 9.33
CA ASP A 24 -19.33 -0.84 8.64
C ASP A 24 -18.82 -0.82 7.20
N VAL A 25 -19.55 -0.11 6.33
CA VAL A 25 -19.20 0.04 4.92
C VAL A 25 -17.78 0.57 4.76
N LYS A 26 -17.40 1.58 5.57
CA LYS A 26 -16.06 2.17 5.55
C LYS A 26 -14.97 1.16 5.92
N GLU A 27 -15.22 0.31 6.92
CA GLU A 27 -14.28 -0.72 7.34
C GLU A 27 -14.05 -1.76 6.23
N LEU A 28 -15.11 -2.16 5.52
CA LEU A 28 -15.02 -3.06 4.38
C LEU A 28 -14.23 -2.45 3.22
N GLN A 29 -14.32 -1.14 3.04
CA GLN A 29 -13.57 -0.40 2.02
C GLN A 29 -12.09 -0.29 2.36
N GLU A 30 -11.76 0.03 3.61
CA GLU A 30 -10.38 0.08 4.11
C GLU A 30 -9.70 -1.29 4.04
N LYS A 31 -10.44 -2.37 4.32
CA LYS A 31 -9.97 -3.75 4.16
C LYS A 31 -9.90 -4.23 2.70
N GLY A 32 -10.30 -3.40 1.73
CA GLY A 32 -10.29 -3.75 0.30
C GLY A 32 -11.35 -4.79 -0.11
N ILE A 33 -12.31 -5.11 0.78
CA ILE A 33 -13.40 -6.06 0.52
C ILE A 33 -14.47 -5.39 -0.37
N LEU A 34 -14.85 -4.15 -0.02
CA LEU A 34 -15.76 -3.34 -0.83
C LEU A 34 -14.97 -2.33 -1.64
N LYS A 35 -15.17 -2.32 -2.97
CA LYS A 35 -14.48 -1.36 -3.84
C LYS A 35 -15.08 0.04 -3.69
N ASN A 36 -14.21 1.03 -3.48
CA ASN A 36 -14.55 2.46 -3.52
C ASN A 36 -14.67 2.93 -4.97
N SER A 37 -15.77 2.58 -5.64
CA SER A 37 -16.00 3.04 -7.00
C SER A 37 -17.41 3.61 -7.18
N THR A 38 -17.46 4.75 -7.87
CA THR A 38 -18.71 5.37 -8.37
C THR A 38 -19.24 4.64 -9.61
N ALA A 39 -18.47 3.73 -10.20
CA ALA A 39 -18.90 2.95 -11.34
C ALA A 39 -19.95 1.89 -10.93
N ALA A 40 -20.87 1.61 -11.84
CA ALA A 40 -21.86 0.56 -11.66
C ALA A 40 -21.19 -0.79 -11.32
N PRO A 41 -21.79 -1.65 -10.48
CA PRO A 41 -21.18 -2.92 -10.04
C PRO A 41 -20.65 -3.79 -11.18
N ALA A 42 -21.38 -3.84 -12.31
CA ALA A 42 -20.98 -4.60 -13.50
C ALA A 42 -19.69 -4.09 -14.17
N LEU A 43 -19.36 -2.80 -14.03
CA LEU A 43 -18.22 -2.15 -14.68
C LEU A 43 -16.98 -2.08 -13.79
N GLN A 44 -17.09 -2.40 -12.50
CA GLN A 44 -15.98 -2.31 -11.55
C GLN A 44 -14.79 -3.20 -11.92
N ALA A 45 -15.04 -4.32 -12.60
CA ALA A 45 -14.00 -5.21 -13.10
C ALA A 45 -13.22 -4.54 -14.24
N ALA A 46 -13.92 -4.08 -15.28
CA ALA A 46 -13.31 -3.40 -16.42
C ALA A 46 -12.57 -2.11 -16.01
N GLN A 47 -13.12 -1.36 -15.05
CA GLN A 47 -12.43 -0.19 -14.51
C GLN A 47 -11.11 -0.57 -13.81
N ALA A 48 -11.09 -1.65 -13.02
CA ALA A 48 -9.87 -2.08 -12.34
C ALA A 48 -8.80 -2.56 -13.32
N GLU A 49 -9.21 -3.25 -14.38
CA GLU A 49 -8.34 -3.69 -15.47
C GLU A 49 -7.74 -2.49 -16.22
N LEU A 50 -8.55 -1.48 -16.54
CA LEU A 50 -8.07 -0.25 -17.15
C LEU A 50 -7.06 0.49 -16.26
N ILE A 51 -7.35 0.64 -14.96
CA ILE A 51 -6.43 1.29 -14.02
C ILE A 51 -5.11 0.53 -13.93
N LYS A 52 -5.17 -0.81 -13.94
CA LYS A 52 -3.99 -1.67 -13.95
C LYS A 52 -3.12 -1.39 -15.17
N HIS A 53 -3.68 -1.42 -16.38
CA HIS A 53 -2.93 -1.15 -17.60
C HIS A 53 -2.36 0.26 -17.64
N GLN A 54 -3.13 1.27 -17.23
CA GLN A 54 -2.61 2.64 -17.13
C GLN A 54 -1.42 2.74 -16.16
N LEU A 55 -1.43 1.97 -15.07
CA LEU A 55 -0.33 1.92 -14.13
C LEU A 55 0.89 1.19 -14.71
N GLU A 56 0.66 0.09 -15.44
CA GLU A 56 1.71 -0.66 -16.16
C GLU A 56 2.42 0.25 -17.16
N ASP A 57 1.69 0.90 -18.06
CA ASP A 57 2.25 1.81 -19.07
C ASP A 57 3.02 2.97 -18.43
N ARG A 58 2.47 3.55 -17.35
CA ARG A 58 3.12 4.64 -16.61
C ARG A 58 4.39 4.16 -15.91
N LEU A 59 4.39 2.94 -15.40
CA LEU A 59 5.55 2.36 -14.74
C LEU A 59 6.64 2.07 -15.76
N GLU A 60 6.28 1.46 -16.89
CA GLU A 60 7.20 1.17 -18.00
C GLU A 60 7.93 2.45 -18.46
N GLY A 61 7.20 3.50 -18.81
CA GLY A 61 7.81 4.76 -19.23
C GLY A 61 8.69 5.44 -18.16
N LYS A 62 8.44 5.18 -16.87
CA LYS A 62 9.31 5.64 -15.77
C LYS A 62 10.55 4.77 -15.60
N LEU A 63 10.43 3.47 -15.84
CA LEU A 63 11.54 2.53 -15.76
C LEU A 63 12.52 2.75 -16.92
N GLU A 64 12.03 3.03 -18.12
CA GLU A 64 12.87 3.37 -19.28
C GLU A 64 13.72 4.63 -19.04
N ARG A 65 13.15 5.62 -18.36
CA ARG A 65 13.81 6.90 -18.04
C ARG A 65 14.40 6.91 -16.63
N ARG A 66 14.62 5.74 -16.03
CA ARG A 66 15.18 5.63 -14.69
C ARG A 66 16.59 6.25 -14.70
N PRO A 67 16.84 7.32 -13.92
CA PRO A 67 18.18 7.90 -13.80
C PRO A 67 19.16 6.86 -13.25
N ASP A 68 20.38 6.92 -13.76
CA ASP A 68 21.47 6.10 -13.22
C ASP A 68 21.94 6.65 -11.87
N ARG A 69 22.77 5.86 -11.20
CA ARG A 69 23.30 6.21 -9.88
C ARG A 69 24.09 7.53 -9.92
N ALA A 70 24.95 7.67 -10.93
CA ALA A 70 25.81 8.83 -11.11
C ALA A 70 25.02 10.13 -11.31
N GLU A 71 23.91 10.09 -12.07
CA GLU A 71 23.03 11.23 -12.22
C GLU A 71 22.35 11.60 -10.89
N LEU A 72 21.94 10.61 -10.09
CA LEU A 72 21.37 10.87 -8.76
C LEU A 72 22.41 11.46 -7.78
N GLU A 73 23.68 11.05 -7.88
CA GLU A 73 24.80 11.62 -7.11
C GLU A 73 25.07 13.06 -7.53
N ARG A 74 25.11 13.33 -8.85
CA ARG A 74 25.27 14.68 -9.40
C ARG A 74 24.15 15.63 -8.97
N LEU A 75 22.92 15.12 -8.89
CA LEU A 75 21.76 15.88 -8.41
C LEU A 75 21.72 16.02 -6.87
N GLY A 76 22.68 15.42 -6.16
CA GLY A 76 22.74 15.44 -4.69
C GLY A 76 21.63 14.64 -4.01
N ILE A 77 20.93 13.78 -4.77
CA ILE A 77 19.85 12.92 -4.26
C ILE A 77 20.45 11.68 -3.59
N LEU A 78 21.53 11.14 -4.17
CA LEU A 78 22.31 10.05 -3.62
C LEU A 78 23.68 10.55 -3.16
N LYS A 79 24.22 10.01 -2.06
CA LYS A 79 25.57 10.31 -1.58
C LYS A 79 26.53 9.23 -2.08
N ASP A 80 27.74 9.63 -2.45
CA ASP A 80 28.76 8.90 -3.22
C ASP A 80 29.36 7.63 -2.56
N ASP A 81 28.83 7.16 -1.43
CA ASP A 81 29.45 6.07 -0.69
C ASP A 81 28.98 4.70 -1.19
N ALA A 82 29.97 3.93 -1.64
CA ALA A 82 29.85 2.59 -2.20
C ALA A 82 29.12 1.59 -1.27
N GLU A 83 28.36 0.69 -1.93
CA GLU A 83 27.74 -0.56 -1.45
C GLU A 83 26.85 -0.50 -0.18
N ASP A 84 25.54 -0.64 -0.40
CA ASP A 84 24.48 -0.86 0.60
C ASP A 84 24.35 0.20 1.72
N ALA A 85 24.02 1.42 1.30
CA ALA A 85 23.85 2.57 2.19
C ALA A 85 22.52 2.60 2.99
N SER A 86 21.50 1.80 2.66
CA SER A 86 20.16 2.02 3.28
C SER A 86 20.12 1.78 4.79
N VAL A 87 20.91 0.83 5.31
CA VAL A 87 20.93 0.46 6.74
C VAL A 87 22.12 1.10 7.48
N THR A 88 23.17 1.50 6.77
CA THR A 88 24.42 2.02 7.34
C THR A 88 24.53 3.53 7.28
N GLN A 89 23.82 4.21 6.37
CA GLN A 89 23.90 5.67 6.20
C GLN A 89 23.52 6.44 7.46
N ALA A 90 22.39 6.10 8.10
CA ALA A 90 21.94 6.80 9.30
C ALA A 90 22.94 6.67 10.47
N LYS A 91 23.58 5.50 10.61
CA LYS A 91 24.63 5.29 11.64
C LYS A 91 25.94 5.97 11.26
N LYS A 92 26.29 6.02 9.98
CA LYS A 92 27.50 6.68 9.48
C LYS A 92 27.40 8.19 9.64
N GLU A 93 26.26 8.80 9.32
CA GLU A 93 26.04 10.24 9.47
C GLU A 93 26.15 10.69 10.94
N GLU A 94 25.58 9.90 11.86
CA GLU A 94 25.70 10.18 13.30
C GLU A 94 27.16 10.06 13.77
N LEU A 95 27.86 9.00 13.37
CA LEU A 95 29.29 8.82 13.70
C LEU A 95 30.14 9.95 13.12
N GLU A 96 29.89 10.37 11.90
CA GLU A 96 30.65 11.44 11.25
C GLU A 96 30.40 12.80 11.92
N LYS A 97 29.16 13.07 12.34
CA LYS A 97 28.81 14.25 13.12
C LYS A 97 29.50 14.24 14.49
N GLN A 98 29.58 13.07 15.12
CA GLN A 98 30.27 12.89 16.40
C GLN A 98 31.78 13.13 16.25
N LEU A 99 32.40 12.58 15.20
CA LEU A 99 33.83 12.80 14.91
C LEU A 99 34.17 14.25 14.52
N LYS A 100 33.24 14.96 13.86
CA LYS A 100 33.35 16.40 13.59
C LYS A 100 33.16 17.23 14.87
N ALA A 101 32.22 16.85 15.73
CA ALA A 101 32.02 17.49 17.04
C ALA A 101 33.25 17.32 17.96
N ASP A 102 33.88 16.15 17.91
CA ASP A 102 35.10 15.84 18.65
C ASP A 102 36.37 16.43 17.98
N GLY A 103 36.23 17.12 16.84
CA GLY A 103 37.33 17.81 16.14
C GLY A 103 38.37 16.89 15.50
N ILE A 104 38.03 15.61 15.32
CA ILE A 104 38.92 14.58 14.77
C ILE A 104 38.93 14.62 13.23
N LEU A 105 37.82 15.06 12.63
CA LEU A 105 37.75 15.45 11.22
C LEU A 105 37.56 16.97 11.10
N LYS A 106 38.31 17.60 10.18
CA LYS A 106 38.18 19.04 9.84
C LYS A 106 36.91 19.34 9.05
#